data_AF-X1AYE4-F1
#
_entry.id   AF-X1AYE4-F1
#
_cell.length_a   1.000
_cell.length_b   1.000
_cell.length_c   1.000
_cell.angle_alpha   90.00
_cell.angle_beta   90.00
_cell.angle_gamma   90.00
#
_symmetry.space_group_name_H-M   'P 1'
#
loop_
_entity.id
_entity.type
_entity.pdbx_description
1 polymer ?
#
loop_
_entity_poly.entity_id
_entity_poly.type
_entity_poly.pdbx_seq_one_letter_code
_entity_poly.pdbx_strand_id
1 'polypeptide(L)'
;PYIQKDKFIENIIESIKLKGYSIDNTDARNFIESFQEKYDRLPIDQEINSIVKGYIIMKNEDYLLKKTETLIENNEPVIESSVIETPTNSYSSSALNVGEPVGRRRCPSCGDQTSIHEVTDKNLVLMDYPRIYGKKKYCGKCGLEWH
;
A
#
# COMPACT_ATOMS: atom_id res chain seq x y z
N PRO A 1 -29.27 -0.08 -26.42
CA PRO A 1 -27.84 -0.02 -26.01
C PRO A 1 -27.36 1.38 -25.64
N TYR A 2 -27.66 2.41 -26.46
CA TYR A 2 -27.21 3.80 -26.22
C TYR A 2 -27.78 4.43 -24.93
N ILE A 3 -29.09 4.27 -24.69
CA ILE A 3 -29.80 4.83 -23.53
C ILE A 3 -29.18 4.38 -22.18
N GLN A 4 -28.61 3.17 -22.13
CA GLN A 4 -27.95 2.69 -20.93
C GLN A 4 -26.59 3.35 -20.71
N LYS A 5 -25.83 3.61 -21.79
CA LYS A 5 -24.53 4.29 -21.71
C LYS A 5 -24.68 5.70 -21.16
N ASP A 6 -25.65 6.44 -21.66
CA ASP A 6 -25.87 7.83 -21.25
C ASP A 6 -26.17 7.92 -19.75
N LYS A 7 -26.93 6.97 -19.19
CA LYS A 7 -27.18 6.86 -17.75
C LYS A 7 -25.88 6.65 -16.94
N PHE A 8 -24.95 5.83 -17.43
CA PHE A 8 -23.67 5.62 -16.75
C PHE A 8 -22.77 6.86 -16.82
N ILE A 9 -22.77 7.57 -17.96
CA ILE A 9 -22.03 8.84 -18.12
C ILE A 9 -22.57 9.87 -17.12
N GLU A 10 -23.88 10.04 -17.03
CA GLU A 10 -24.52 10.95 -16.07
C GLU A 10 -24.17 10.60 -14.62
N ASN A 11 -24.21 9.31 -14.27
CA ASN A 11 -23.87 8.83 -12.93
C ASN A 11 -22.40 9.12 -12.56
N ILE A 12 -21.47 8.95 -13.51
CA ILE A 12 -20.04 9.31 -13.32
C ILE A 12 -19.91 10.81 -13.07
N ILE A 13 -20.56 11.64 -13.90
CA ILE A 13 -20.50 13.10 -13.79
C ILE A 13 -21.07 13.57 -12.45
N GLU A 14 -22.23 13.05 -12.05
CA GLU A 14 -22.88 13.39 -10.78
C GLU A 14 -22.03 12.97 -9.58
N SER A 15 -21.48 11.75 -9.61
CA SER A 15 -20.60 11.24 -8.54
C SER A 15 -19.33 12.06 -8.36
N ILE A 16 -18.75 12.59 -9.45
CA ILE A 16 -17.57 13.47 -9.43
C ILE A 16 -17.95 14.85 -8.88
N LYS A 17 -19.10 15.41 -9.33
CA LYS A 17 -19.62 16.70 -8.84
C LYS A 17 -19.93 16.67 -7.35
N LEU A 18 -20.54 15.58 -6.84
CA LEU A 18 -20.80 15.40 -5.41
C LEU A 18 -19.53 15.42 -4.55
N LYS A 19 -18.38 15.05 -5.13
CA LYS A 19 -17.08 15.08 -4.45
C LYS A 19 -16.36 16.43 -4.59
N GLY A 20 -16.97 17.42 -5.26
CA GLY A 20 -16.42 18.76 -5.45
C GLY A 20 -15.50 18.91 -6.66
N TYR A 21 -15.53 17.97 -7.61
CA TYR A 21 -14.68 17.97 -8.79
C TYR A 21 -15.48 18.23 -10.06
N SER A 22 -14.81 18.73 -11.10
CA SER A 22 -15.37 18.85 -12.45
C SER A 22 -14.77 17.80 -13.40
N ILE A 23 -15.62 17.29 -14.28
CA ILE A 23 -15.22 16.41 -15.39
C ILE A 23 -15.90 16.89 -16.66
N ASP A 24 -15.15 16.87 -17.75
CA ASP A 24 -15.70 17.14 -19.07
C ASP A 24 -16.51 15.95 -19.55
N ASN A 25 -17.66 16.20 -20.17
CA ASN A 25 -18.55 15.14 -20.64
C ASN A 25 -17.85 14.19 -21.63
N THR A 26 -16.95 14.75 -22.46
CA THR A 26 -16.12 14.01 -23.41
C THR A 26 -15.22 12.99 -22.71
N ASP A 27 -14.61 13.35 -21.58
CA ASP A 27 -13.74 12.46 -20.82
C ASP A 27 -14.54 11.28 -20.25
N ALA A 28 -15.69 11.55 -19.63
CA ALA A 28 -16.56 10.52 -19.09
C ALA A 28 -17.05 9.55 -20.19
N ARG A 29 -17.34 10.07 -21.39
CA ARG A 29 -17.71 9.27 -22.54
C ARG A 29 -16.56 8.38 -23.03
N ASN A 30 -15.37 8.96 -23.18
CA ASN A 30 -14.16 8.23 -23.60
C ASN A 30 -13.84 7.08 -22.63
N PHE A 31 -14.06 7.27 -21.33
CA PHE A 31 -13.89 6.21 -20.33
C PHE A 31 -14.82 5.03 -20.58
N ILE A 32 -16.11 5.27 -20.82
CA ILE A 32 -17.08 4.18 -21.07
C ILE A 32 -16.81 3.49 -22.40
N GLU A 33 -16.48 4.25 -23.44
CA GLU A 33 -16.15 3.68 -24.75
C GLU A 33 -14.90 2.79 -24.67
N SER A 34 -13.83 3.27 -24.03
CA SER A 34 -12.61 2.49 -23.79
C SER A 34 -12.86 1.26 -22.92
N PHE A 35 -13.73 1.37 -21.91
CA PHE A 35 -14.09 0.25 -21.05
C PHE A 35 -14.85 -0.83 -21.81
N GLN A 36 -15.82 -0.42 -22.64
CA GLN A 36 -16.60 -1.36 -23.43
C GLN A 36 -15.76 -2.05 -24.49
N GLU A 37 -14.86 -1.33 -25.16
CA GLU A 37 -13.94 -1.93 -26.14
C GLU A 37 -13.03 -2.98 -25.50
N LYS A 38 -12.60 -2.76 -24.25
CA LYS A 38 -11.70 -3.67 -23.55
C LYS A 38 -12.37 -4.91 -22.98
N TYR A 39 -13.61 -4.80 -22.51
CA TYR A 39 -14.28 -5.85 -21.73
C TYR A 39 -15.57 -6.37 -22.38
N ASP A 40 -15.95 -5.87 -23.56
CA ASP A 40 -17.19 -6.19 -24.29
C ASP A 40 -18.47 -6.06 -23.45
N ARG A 41 -18.41 -5.24 -22.39
CA ARG A 41 -19.52 -5.03 -21.43
C ARG A 41 -19.53 -3.62 -20.87
N LEU A 42 -20.65 -3.25 -20.23
CA LEU A 42 -20.76 -2.00 -19.48
C LEU A 42 -20.25 -2.17 -18.03
N PRO A 43 -19.80 -1.08 -17.39
CA PRO A 43 -19.40 -1.09 -15.98
C PRO A 43 -20.56 -1.44 -15.04
N ILE A 44 -20.25 -2.13 -13.95
CA ILE A 44 -21.18 -2.35 -12.83
C ILE A 44 -21.04 -1.18 -11.84
N ASP A 45 -22.05 -0.90 -11.02
CA ASP A 45 -22.08 0.24 -10.08
C ASP A 45 -20.83 0.32 -9.15
N GLN A 46 -20.31 -0.81 -8.70
CA GLN A 46 -19.07 -0.85 -7.89
C GLN A 46 -17.83 -0.39 -8.69
N GLU A 47 -17.80 -0.65 -9.99
CA GLU A 47 -16.73 -0.24 -10.89
C GLU A 47 -16.82 1.25 -11.22
N ILE A 48 -18.04 1.82 -11.33
CA ILE A 48 -18.26 3.27 -11.48
C ILE A 48 -17.56 4.03 -10.36
N ASN A 49 -17.76 3.60 -9.10
CA ASN A 49 -17.10 4.22 -7.95
C ASN A 49 -15.57 4.16 -8.04
N SER A 50 -15.03 3.09 -8.63
CA SER A 50 -13.59 2.92 -8.81
C SER A 50 -13.06 3.81 -9.93
N ILE A 51 -13.83 3.96 -11.02
CA ILE A 51 -13.56 4.89 -12.13
C ILE A 51 -13.53 6.34 -11.62
N VAL A 52 -14.56 6.74 -10.86
CA VAL A 52 -14.66 8.07 -10.25
C VAL A 52 -13.47 8.36 -9.33
N LYS A 53 -13.09 7.41 -8.47
CA LYS A 53 -11.90 7.54 -7.61
C LYS A 53 -10.63 7.68 -8.44
N GLY A 54 -10.45 6.86 -9.48
CA GLY A 54 -9.29 6.92 -10.37
C GLY A 54 -9.17 8.27 -11.06
N TYR A 55 -10.26 8.81 -11.57
CA TYR A 55 -10.28 10.13 -12.20
C TYR A 55 -9.87 11.24 -11.22
N ILE A 56 -10.40 11.20 -9.99
CA ILE A 56 -10.05 12.19 -8.96
C ILE A 56 -8.57 12.12 -8.58
N ILE A 57 -8.02 10.91 -8.41
CA ILE A 57 -6.59 10.71 -8.13
C ILE A 57 -5.73 11.24 -9.27
N MET A 58 -6.14 11.02 -10.52
CA MET A 58 -5.39 11.47 -11.69
C MET A 58 -5.42 12.99 -11.85
N LYS A 59 -6.52 13.65 -11.53
CA LYS A 59 -6.68 15.11 -11.69
C LYS A 59 -6.13 15.91 -10.51
N ASN A 60 -6.06 15.33 -9.31
CA ASN A 60 -5.54 16.00 -8.13
C ASN A 60 -4.46 15.17 -7.44
N GLU A 61 -3.23 15.71 -7.40
CA GLU A 61 -2.16 15.21 -6.53
C GLU A 61 -2.56 15.27 -5.04
N ASP A 62 -3.39 16.24 -4.65
CA ASP A 62 -3.86 16.47 -3.29
C ASP A 62 -4.78 15.37 -2.71
N TYR A 63 -5.38 14.53 -3.56
CA TYR A 63 -6.27 13.45 -3.07
C TYR A 63 -5.50 12.41 -2.25
N LEU A 64 -4.19 12.25 -2.50
CA LEU A 64 -3.33 11.37 -1.72
C LEU A 64 -3.16 11.87 -0.28
N LEU A 65 -3.06 13.18 -0.08
CA LEU A 65 -2.87 13.82 1.23
C LEU A 65 -4.15 13.75 2.09
N LYS A 66 -5.32 13.96 1.47
CA LYS A 66 -6.60 13.94 2.19
C LYS A 66 -7.04 12.52 2.63
N LYS A 67 -6.63 11.50 1.86
CA LYS A 67 -6.85 10.09 2.24
C LYS A 67 -5.96 9.66 3.41
N THR A 68 -4.74 10.20 3.51
CA THR A 68 -3.88 9.94 4.66
C THR A 68 -4.43 10.59 5.95
N GLU A 69 -5.01 11.77 5.87
CA GLU A 69 -5.64 12.45 7.03
C GLU A 69 -6.88 11.71 7.53
N THR A 70 -7.76 11.25 6.64
CA THR A 70 -9.00 10.53 7.01
C THR A 70 -8.79 9.13 7.61
N LEU A 71 -7.62 8.52 7.37
CA LEU A 71 -7.22 7.26 8.01
C LEU A 71 -6.68 7.47 9.45
N ILE A 72 -6.20 8.67 9.77
CA ILE A 72 -5.68 9.01 11.11
C ILE A 72 -6.83 9.31 12.09
N GLU A 73 -7.95 9.86 11.63
CA GLU A 73 -9.07 10.26 12.49
C GLU A 73 -9.94 9.10 13.05
N ASN A 74 -9.82 7.86 12.54
CA ASN A 74 -10.80 6.81 12.86
C ASN A 74 -10.27 5.58 13.60
N ASN A 75 -9.04 5.56 14.13
CA ASN A 75 -8.62 4.49 15.04
C ASN A 75 -7.58 5.02 16.05
N GLU A 76 -8.02 5.40 17.26
CA GLU A 76 -7.13 5.42 18.42
C GLU A 76 -7.10 4.02 19.06
N PRO A 77 -5.96 3.32 19.06
CA PRO A 77 -5.57 2.52 20.19
C PRO A 77 -4.65 3.39 21.06
N VAL A 78 -5.15 3.75 22.23
CA VAL A 78 -4.34 4.32 23.32
C VAL A 78 -3.25 3.30 23.67
N ILE A 79 -1.98 3.64 23.38
CA ILE A 79 -0.83 3.00 24.00
C ILE A 79 0.04 4.14 24.55
N GLU A 80 -0.08 4.38 25.85
CA GLU A 80 1.00 4.97 26.63
C GLU A 80 2.24 4.10 26.47
N SER A 81 3.32 4.63 25.91
CA SER A 81 4.65 4.67 26.54
C SER A 81 5.76 5.11 25.58
N SER A 82 6.53 6.07 26.08
CA SER A 82 7.91 6.46 25.72
C SER A 82 8.19 6.98 24.30
N VAL A 83 8.41 8.29 24.27
CA VAL A 83 9.07 9.09 23.24
C VAL A 83 10.33 8.40 22.71
N ILE A 84 10.35 8.12 21.40
CA ILE A 84 11.58 8.17 20.59
C ILE A 84 11.24 8.99 19.35
N GLU A 85 11.94 10.10 19.19
CA GLU A 85 11.78 11.06 18.10
C GLU A 85 11.95 10.37 16.74
N THR A 86 10.95 10.48 15.88
CA THR A 86 11.03 10.05 14.47
C THR A 86 11.89 11.03 13.67
N PRO A 87 12.86 10.57 12.86
CA PRO A 87 13.58 11.44 11.95
C PRO A 87 12.67 11.91 10.82
N THR A 88 12.64 13.23 10.62
CA THR A 88 12.08 13.91 9.45
C THR A 88 12.64 13.30 8.16
N ASN A 89 11.76 12.74 7.32
CA ASN A 89 12.09 12.27 5.98
C ASN A 89 12.42 13.45 5.06
N SER A 90 13.66 13.94 5.14
CA SER A 90 14.37 14.53 4.01
C SER A 90 15.05 13.37 3.29
N TYR A 91 14.49 12.90 2.19
CA TYR A 91 15.18 11.94 1.33
C TYR A 91 16.33 12.66 0.62
N SER A 92 17.47 12.77 1.31
CA SER A 92 18.75 12.84 0.63
C SER A 92 18.91 11.53 -0.13
N SER A 93 19.00 11.62 -1.45
CA SER A 93 19.31 10.52 -2.37
C SER A 93 20.77 10.06 -2.20
N SER A 94 21.11 9.66 -0.98
CA SER A 94 22.35 8.96 -0.68
C SER A 94 22.05 7.48 -0.89
N ALA A 95 22.54 6.92 -1.99
CA ALA A 95 22.51 5.48 -2.20
C ALA A 95 23.12 4.81 -0.96
N LEU A 96 22.29 4.08 -0.21
CA LEU A 96 22.74 3.32 0.94
C LEU A 96 23.69 2.24 0.41
N ASN A 97 24.99 2.48 0.55
CA ASN A 97 25.99 1.45 0.34
C ASN A 97 25.75 0.38 1.41
N VAL A 98 24.99 -0.66 1.04
CA VAL A 98 24.90 -1.88 1.82
C VAL A 98 26.28 -2.52 1.76
N GLY A 99 27.05 -2.34 2.83
CA GLY A 99 28.37 -2.95 2.95
C GLY A 99 28.27 -4.46 2.74
N GLU A 100 29.24 -5.04 2.04
CA GLU A 100 29.31 -6.49 1.88
C GLU A 100 29.29 -7.15 3.26
N PRO A 101 28.43 -8.17 3.48
CA PRO A 101 28.36 -8.82 4.78
C PRO A 101 29.71 -9.47 5.09
N VAL A 102 30.38 -8.95 6.13
CA VAL A 102 31.71 -9.40 6.54
C VAL A 102 31.61 -10.80 7.15
N GLY A 103 31.83 -11.83 6.32
CA GLY A 103 32.07 -13.21 6.75
C GLY A 103 30.83 -14.09 7.00
N ARG A 104 31.10 -15.35 7.38
CA ARG A 104 30.05 -16.31 7.75
C ARG A 104 29.47 -15.97 9.12
N ARG A 105 28.13 -16.01 9.21
CA ARG A 105 27.37 -15.82 10.46
C ARG A 105 27.91 -16.75 11.54
N ARG A 106 28.06 -16.25 12.77
CA ARG A 106 28.53 -17.01 13.95
C ARG A 106 27.44 -17.02 15.00
N CYS A 107 27.19 -18.18 15.60
CA CYS A 107 26.31 -18.28 16.76
C CYS A 107 26.96 -17.51 17.93
N PRO A 108 26.25 -16.57 18.57
CA PRO A 108 26.81 -15.79 19.67
C PRO A 108 27.03 -16.62 20.95
N SER A 109 26.35 -17.76 21.10
CA SER A 109 26.52 -18.66 22.26
C SER A 109 27.62 -19.70 22.06
N CYS A 110 27.62 -20.45 20.96
CA CYS A 110 28.55 -21.57 20.76
C CYS A 110 29.63 -21.33 19.70
N GLY A 111 29.60 -20.20 19.02
CA GLY A 111 30.58 -19.83 17.98
C GLY A 111 30.49 -20.61 16.67
N ASP A 112 29.55 -21.56 16.54
CA ASP A 112 29.39 -22.34 15.31
C ASP A 112 28.94 -21.45 14.15
N GLN A 113 29.45 -21.76 12.95
CA GLN A 113 29.20 -21.03 11.70
C GLN A 113 28.38 -21.85 10.71
N THR A 114 28.28 -23.16 10.93
CA THR A 114 27.74 -24.08 9.93
C THR A 114 26.26 -24.34 10.13
N SER A 115 25.82 -24.44 11.39
CA SER A 115 24.47 -24.86 11.75
C SER A 115 23.57 -23.68 12.12
N ILE A 116 23.53 -22.62 11.30
CA ILE A 116 22.65 -21.46 11.53
C ILE A 116 21.52 -21.49 10.52
N HIS A 117 20.30 -21.65 11.02
CA HIS A 117 19.07 -21.68 10.23
C HIS A 117 18.31 -20.37 10.40
N GLU A 118 17.64 -19.93 9.33
CA GLU A 118 16.78 -18.76 9.34
C GLU A 118 15.32 -19.22 9.26
N VAL A 119 14.51 -18.78 10.21
CA VAL A 119 13.10 -19.21 10.36
C VAL A 119 12.23 -17.96 10.49
N THR A 120 11.01 -18.04 9.98
CA THR A 120 10.01 -16.98 10.10
C THR A 120 9.59 -16.82 11.56
N ASP A 121 9.65 -15.60 12.08
CA ASP A 121 9.14 -15.28 13.40
C ASP A 121 7.70 -14.76 13.31
N LYS A 122 6.76 -15.58 13.75
CA LYS A 122 5.32 -15.23 13.74
C LYS A 122 4.96 -14.20 14.80
N ASN A 123 5.83 -13.94 15.76
CA ASN A 123 5.62 -12.94 16.81
C ASN A 123 5.91 -11.51 16.33
N LEU A 124 6.76 -11.37 15.31
CA LEU A 124 7.09 -10.08 14.71
C LEU A 124 6.39 -9.93 13.36
N VAL A 125 5.30 -9.16 13.32
CA VAL A 125 4.64 -8.80 12.05
C VAL A 125 5.24 -7.49 11.55
N LEU A 126 5.90 -7.53 10.39
CA LEU A 126 6.49 -6.33 9.76
C LEU A 126 5.45 -5.56 8.94
N MET A 127 4.49 -6.27 8.34
CA MET A 127 3.41 -5.69 7.57
C MET A 127 2.18 -6.60 7.65
N ASP A 128 1.00 -6.01 7.84
CA ASP A 128 -0.23 -6.78 7.98
C ASP A 128 -0.86 -7.20 6.65
N TYR A 129 -0.70 -6.41 5.57
CA TYR A 129 -1.24 -6.74 4.26
C TYR A 129 -0.35 -6.24 3.09
N PRO A 130 0.24 -7.14 2.28
CA PRO A 130 0.28 -8.60 2.47
C PRO A 130 1.00 -8.95 3.77
N ARG A 131 0.57 -10.02 4.45
CA ARG A 131 1.13 -10.36 5.76
C ARG A 131 2.58 -10.80 5.64
N ILE A 132 3.50 -9.99 6.16
CA ILE A 132 4.94 -10.28 6.20
C ILE A 132 5.38 -10.39 7.66
N TYR A 133 5.99 -11.51 7.97
CA TYR A 133 6.60 -11.78 9.26
C TYR A 133 8.09 -11.48 9.23
N GLY A 134 8.62 -11.10 10.38
CA GLY A 134 10.05 -10.97 10.62
C GLY A 134 10.76 -12.32 10.52
N LYS A 135 12.08 -12.27 10.58
CA LYS A 135 12.91 -13.47 10.59
C LYS A 135 13.70 -13.55 11.88
N LYS A 136 13.93 -14.77 12.34
CA LYS A 136 14.83 -15.10 13.44
C LYS A 136 15.83 -16.15 12.98
N LYS A 137 16.99 -16.15 13.60
CA LYS A 137 18.05 -17.13 13.42
C LYS A 137 18.00 -18.13 14.56
N TYR A 138 18.30 -19.37 14.25
CA TYR A 138 18.35 -20.49 15.19
C TYR A 138 19.65 -21.27 14.98
N CYS A 139 20.34 -21.60 16.07
CA CYS A 139 21.52 -22.46 16.02
C CYS A 139 21.12 -23.93 16.21
N GLY A 140 21.35 -24.78 15.21
CA GLY A 140 21.09 -26.22 15.27
C GLY A 140 21.97 -26.99 16.26
N LYS A 141 23.06 -26.38 16.76
CA LYS A 141 23.96 -27.01 17.73
C LYS A 141 23.57 -26.75 19.19
N CYS A 142 23.37 -25.48 19.56
CA CYS A 142 23.06 -25.10 20.95
C CYS A 142 21.60 -24.69 21.19
N GLY A 143 20.81 -24.56 20.13
CA GLY A 143 19.39 -24.21 20.23
C GLY A 143 19.09 -22.73 20.45
N LEU A 144 20.11 -21.86 20.54
CA LEU A 144 19.89 -20.42 20.73
C LEU A 144 19.12 -19.82 19.55
N GLU A 145 18.12 -19.01 19.87
CA GLU A 145 17.37 -18.19 18.93
C GLU A 145 17.71 -16.71 19.11
N TRP A 146 17.88 -15.97 18.00
CA TRP A 146 18.13 -14.53 18.03
C TRP A 146 17.63 -13.85 16.75
N HIS A 147 17.41 -12.53 16.80
CA HIS A 147 17.00 -11.73 15.64
C HIS A 147 18.23 -11.14 14.92
#